data_AF-A0A1S3I852-F1
#
_entry.id   AF-A0A1S3I852-F1
#
_cell.length_a   1.000
_cell.length_b   1.000
_cell.length_c   1.000
_cell.angle_alpha   90.00
_cell.angle_beta   90.00
_cell.angle_gamma   90.00
#
_symmetry.space_group_name_H-M   'P 1'
#
loop_
_entity.id
_entity.type
_entity.pdbx_description
1 polymer ?
#
loop_
_entity_poly.entity_id
_entity_poly.type
_entity_poly.pdbx_seq_one_letter_code
_entity_poly.pdbx_strand_id
1 'polypeptide(L)'
;MLSTTLHRILVSVHNSSVYPCRGRSTWRIWNLANKTAEDSEKKEDETQKWKVPLIQDKEEAKKRAKNFIHDGISTHNMFQSLQGKSSTSTNRGYSPPKNVRERLETLVKEVYGDSSDWTEKPLTDPLLKFKVLTKCEEEFGHTISNTSLHDMNTGADVLDFFLTPVRDTTAYEDLAKLDLPRNLHIQLEPKRFHPETDTKFGGISAFPGRDTIVTSIKYRKKYKGYKWKPKQPYFYTP
;
A
#
# COMPACT_ATOMS: atom_id res chain seq x y z
N MET A 1 57.56 27.80 -19.30
CA MET A 1 57.64 27.28 -17.92
C MET A 1 56.31 26.61 -17.61
N LEU A 2 56.27 25.29 -17.78
CA LEU A 2 55.08 24.45 -17.61
C LEU A 2 55.11 23.88 -16.18
N SER A 3 54.01 24.02 -15.43
CA SER A 3 53.79 23.28 -14.19
C SER A 3 52.38 22.72 -14.18
N THR A 4 52.27 21.45 -14.53
CA THR A 4 51.06 20.63 -14.53
C THR A 4 50.90 19.93 -13.18
N THR A 5 49.80 20.20 -12.48
CA THR A 5 49.44 19.58 -11.20
C THR A 5 48.64 18.30 -11.44
N LEU A 6 49.22 17.14 -11.09
CA LEU A 6 48.57 15.82 -11.11
C LEU A 6 48.00 15.51 -9.71
N HIS A 7 46.68 15.33 -9.61
CA HIS A 7 46.05 14.74 -8.41
C HIS A 7 46.09 13.20 -8.50
N ARG A 8 46.83 12.58 -7.56
CA ARG A 8 46.85 11.13 -7.33
C ARG A 8 45.71 10.76 -6.38
N ILE A 9 44.73 10.00 -6.87
CA ILE A 9 43.76 9.29 -6.03
C ILE A 9 44.26 7.86 -5.87
N LEU A 10 44.55 7.48 -4.62
CA LEU A 10 45.07 6.17 -4.23
C LEU A 10 43.88 5.28 -3.84
N VAL A 11 43.69 4.20 -4.59
CA VAL A 11 42.78 3.09 -4.29
C VAL A 11 43.43 2.23 -3.21
N SER A 12 42.69 1.92 -2.13
CA SER A 12 43.08 0.88 -1.17
C SER A 12 41.98 -0.17 -1.07
N VAL A 13 42.34 -1.38 -1.50
CA VAL A 13 41.62 -2.64 -1.30
C VAL A 13 42.00 -3.15 0.09
N HIS A 14 41.03 -3.55 0.90
CA HIS A 14 41.28 -4.41 2.06
C HIS A 14 40.37 -5.63 2.03
N ASN A 15 41.05 -6.77 1.86
CA ASN A 15 40.59 -8.13 2.04
C ASN A 15 41.29 -8.68 3.31
N SER A 16 40.82 -9.81 3.84
CA SER A 16 41.19 -10.50 5.11
C SER A 16 40.37 -10.03 6.33
N SER A 17 39.91 -10.89 7.25
CA SER A 17 40.49 -12.12 7.82
C SER A 17 39.35 -12.97 8.41
N VAL A 18 39.17 -14.24 8.05
CA VAL A 18 39.73 -15.44 8.72
C VAL A 18 39.58 -15.40 10.25
N TYR A 19 38.68 -16.23 10.77
CA TYR A 19 38.49 -16.51 12.20
C TYR A 19 39.60 -17.46 12.72
N PRO A 20 40.21 -17.19 13.89
CA PRO A 20 40.94 -18.20 14.62
C PRO A 20 40.09 -18.81 15.75
N CYS A 21 39.87 -20.12 15.67
CA CYS A 21 39.48 -20.94 16.82
C CYS A 21 40.74 -21.44 17.55
N ARG A 22 40.81 -21.22 18.87
CA ARG A 22 41.57 -21.93 19.93
C ARG A 22 41.37 -21.07 21.19
N GLY A 23 40.94 -21.53 22.36
CA GLY A 23 40.88 -22.84 22.99
C GLY A 23 41.39 -22.68 24.43
N ARG A 24 40.62 -23.16 25.42
CA ARG A 24 40.90 -23.27 26.88
C ARG A 24 40.99 -21.94 27.64
N SER A 25 40.62 -21.84 28.92
CA SER A 25 39.84 -22.64 29.86
C SER A 25 39.79 -21.77 31.12
N THR A 26 38.65 -21.78 31.81
CA THR A 26 38.53 -21.59 33.27
C THR A 26 39.36 -20.46 33.89
N TRP A 27 38.78 -19.30 34.14
CA TRP A 27 38.83 -18.58 35.41
C TRP A 27 37.91 -17.35 35.28
N ARG A 28 37.17 -17.07 36.36
CA ARG A 28 36.16 -16.00 36.52
C ARG A 28 34.74 -16.30 36.03
N ILE A 29 34.30 -17.52 36.34
CA ILE A 29 32.98 -17.74 36.94
C ILE A 29 33.04 -17.11 38.34
N TRP A 30 32.69 -15.83 38.46
CA TRP A 30 32.30 -15.22 39.75
C TRP A 30 31.60 -13.87 39.59
N ASN A 31 31.72 -13.21 38.43
CA ASN A 31 31.02 -11.94 38.14
C ASN A 31 29.83 -12.07 37.18
N LEU A 32 29.39 -13.30 36.86
CA LEU A 32 28.23 -13.51 35.99
C LEU A 32 26.93 -13.76 36.77
N ALA A 33 27.00 -14.23 38.03
CA ALA A 33 25.82 -14.53 38.83
C ALA A 33 25.07 -13.27 39.31
N ASN A 34 25.81 -12.22 39.69
CA ASN A 34 25.19 -10.96 40.15
C ASN A 34 24.69 -10.09 38.99
N LYS A 35 25.29 -10.23 37.80
CA LYS A 35 24.86 -9.49 36.60
C LYS A 35 23.59 -10.10 35.98
N THR A 36 23.47 -11.43 35.99
CA THR A 36 22.25 -12.09 35.51
C THR A 36 21.03 -11.83 36.40
N ALA A 37 21.22 -11.62 37.71
CA ALA A 37 20.13 -11.27 38.62
C ALA A 37 19.59 -9.85 38.34
N GLU A 38 20.48 -8.85 38.32
CA GLU A 38 20.11 -7.45 38.03
C GLU A 38 19.57 -7.24 36.60
N ASP A 39 20.12 -7.96 35.61
CA ASP A 39 19.64 -7.90 34.22
C ASP A 39 18.31 -8.65 34.03
N SER A 40 17.98 -9.63 34.90
CA SER A 40 16.68 -10.33 34.88
C SER A 40 15.57 -9.51 35.52
N GLU A 41 15.84 -8.85 36.65
CA GLU A 41 14.88 -7.93 37.30
C GLU A 41 14.57 -6.73 36.40
N LYS A 42 15.60 -6.11 35.78
CA LYS A 42 15.37 -5.02 34.81
C LYS A 42 14.60 -5.46 33.56
N LYS A 43 14.76 -6.71 33.10
CA LYS A 43 13.99 -7.25 31.97
C LYS A 43 12.53 -7.51 32.34
N GLU A 44 12.27 -7.91 33.57
CA GLU A 44 10.90 -8.09 34.07
C GLU A 44 10.19 -6.73 34.20
N ASP A 45 10.89 -5.67 34.64
CA ASP A 45 10.35 -4.32 34.70
C ASP A 45 10.06 -3.72 33.31
N GLU A 46 10.95 -3.93 32.34
CA GLU A 46 10.76 -3.45 30.96
C GLU A 46 9.70 -4.26 30.18
N THR A 47 9.52 -5.55 30.49
CA THR A 47 8.42 -6.35 29.93
C THR A 47 7.08 -6.02 30.59
N GLN A 48 7.05 -5.60 31.85
CA GLN A 48 5.85 -5.04 32.48
C GLN A 48 5.47 -3.68 31.90
N LYS A 49 6.45 -2.86 31.49
CA LYS A 49 6.22 -1.53 30.87
C LYS A 49 5.36 -1.57 29.60
N TRP A 50 5.32 -2.69 28.89
CA TRP A 50 4.51 -2.89 27.68
C TRP A 50 3.43 -3.97 27.82
N LYS A 51 3.17 -4.50 29.02
CA LYS A 51 2.02 -5.37 29.27
C LYS A 51 0.75 -4.53 29.26
N VAL A 52 0.06 -4.53 28.12
CA VAL A 52 -1.33 -4.06 28.06
C VAL A 52 -2.13 -4.94 29.03
N PRO A 53 -2.80 -4.37 30.05
CA PRO A 53 -3.56 -5.18 30.99
C PRO A 53 -4.64 -5.95 30.23
N LEU A 54 -4.60 -7.28 30.34
CA LEU A 54 -5.68 -8.16 29.90
C LEU A 54 -6.91 -7.79 30.72
N ILE A 55 -7.88 -7.16 30.06
CA ILE A 55 -9.16 -6.77 30.67
C ILE A 55 -9.84 -8.05 31.15
N GLN A 56 -9.91 -8.24 32.47
CA GLN A 56 -10.48 -9.44 33.09
C GLN A 56 -12.01 -9.41 33.04
N ASP A 57 -12.60 -8.22 32.93
CA ASP A 57 -14.04 -8.02 32.91
C ASP A 57 -14.59 -7.97 31.49
N LYS A 58 -15.31 -9.04 31.10
CA LYS A 58 -16.00 -9.14 29.80
C LYS A 58 -16.94 -7.96 29.53
N GLU A 59 -17.52 -7.38 30.57
CA GLU A 59 -18.41 -6.21 30.49
C GLU A 59 -17.66 -4.92 30.13
N GLU A 60 -16.47 -4.70 30.70
CA GLU A 60 -15.64 -3.54 30.40
C GLU A 60 -15.02 -3.64 29.00
N ALA A 61 -14.61 -4.85 28.60
CA ALA A 61 -14.18 -5.16 27.23
C ALA A 61 -15.31 -4.90 26.22
N LYS A 62 -16.56 -5.29 26.54
CA LYS A 62 -17.74 -4.98 25.71
C LYS A 62 -18.01 -3.48 25.63
N LYS A 63 -17.89 -2.74 26.74
CA LYS A 63 -18.06 -1.27 26.75
C LYS A 63 -16.99 -0.57 25.91
N ARG A 64 -15.73 -0.99 25.98
CA ARG A 64 -14.64 -0.49 25.11
C ARG A 64 -14.83 -0.86 23.64
N ALA A 65 -15.29 -2.09 23.35
CA ALA A 65 -15.63 -2.52 21.99
C ALA A 65 -16.84 -1.74 21.43
N LYS A 66 -17.76 -1.30 22.29
CA LYS A 66 -18.86 -0.39 21.92
C LYS A 66 -18.37 1.03 21.66
N ASN A 67 -17.36 1.48 22.40
CA ASN A 67 -16.67 2.76 22.21
C ASN A 67 -15.53 2.65 21.19
N PHE A 68 -15.68 1.81 20.15
CA PHE A 68 -14.71 1.78 19.07
C PHE A 68 -14.81 3.13 18.36
N ILE A 69 -13.80 3.97 18.59
CA ILE A 69 -13.62 5.20 17.84
C ILE A 69 -13.53 4.77 16.37
N HIS A 70 -14.37 5.36 15.52
CA HIS A 70 -14.42 5.03 14.10
C HIS A 70 -13.19 5.62 13.40
N ASP A 71 -12.01 5.03 13.64
CA ASP A 71 -10.69 5.49 13.19
C ASP A 71 -10.36 5.01 11.76
N GLY A 72 -11.34 5.02 10.86
CA GLY A 72 -11.16 4.74 9.43
C GLY A 72 -11.95 3.54 8.90
N ILE A 73 -11.55 3.03 7.72
CA ILE A 73 -12.24 1.98 6.96
C ILE A 73 -12.59 0.82 7.88
N SER A 74 -13.90 0.56 8.06
CA SER A 74 -14.43 -0.48 8.95
C SER A 74 -13.66 -1.79 8.81
N THR A 75 -13.27 -2.39 9.95
CA THR A 75 -12.56 -3.67 10.02
C THR A 75 -13.28 -4.76 9.24
N HIS A 76 -14.61 -4.68 9.16
CA HIS A 76 -15.45 -5.56 8.35
C HIS A 76 -15.12 -5.50 6.85
N ASN A 77 -14.98 -4.30 6.29
CA ASN A 77 -14.63 -4.08 4.88
C ASN A 77 -13.21 -4.60 4.56
N MET A 78 -12.29 -4.46 5.52
CA MET A 78 -10.94 -5.01 5.43
C MET A 78 -10.97 -6.54 5.37
N PHE A 79 -11.74 -7.19 6.24
CA PHE A 79 -11.90 -8.65 6.23
C PHE A 79 -12.50 -9.16 4.93
N GLN A 80 -13.54 -8.50 4.42
CA GLN A 80 -14.17 -8.87 3.15
C GLN A 80 -13.20 -8.73 1.97
N SER A 81 -12.39 -7.68 1.96
CA SER A 81 -11.35 -7.46 0.93
C SER A 81 -10.25 -8.53 0.99
N LEU A 82 -9.83 -8.93 2.19
CA LEU A 82 -8.87 -10.01 2.41
C LEU A 82 -9.43 -11.36 1.96
N GLN A 83 -10.69 -11.66 2.26
CA GLN A 83 -11.38 -12.87 1.80
C GLN A 83 -11.51 -12.90 0.27
N GLY A 84 -11.93 -11.77 -0.32
CA GLY A 84 -12.00 -11.58 -1.78
C GLY A 84 -10.63 -11.59 -2.46
N LYS A 85 -9.53 -11.48 -1.69
CA LYS A 85 -8.14 -11.39 -2.18
C LYS A 85 -8.00 -10.33 -3.27
N SER A 86 -8.83 -9.30 -3.23
CA SER A 86 -8.86 -8.21 -4.18
C SER A 86 -7.77 -7.21 -3.80
N SER A 87 -6.91 -6.86 -4.75
CA SER A 87 -5.99 -5.74 -4.61
C SER A 87 -6.81 -4.47 -4.44
N THR A 88 -6.44 -3.62 -3.47
CA THR A 88 -6.88 -2.22 -3.44
C THR A 88 -6.63 -1.63 -4.83
N SER A 89 -7.67 -1.12 -5.50
CA SER A 89 -7.49 -0.35 -6.73
C SER A 89 -6.82 0.98 -6.34
N THR A 90 -5.87 1.44 -7.14
CA THR A 90 -5.15 2.70 -6.87
C THR A 90 -6.02 3.92 -7.12
N ASN A 91 -7.05 3.79 -7.96
CA ASN A 91 -8.04 4.82 -8.22
C ASN A 91 -9.45 4.22 -8.06
N ARG A 92 -10.37 4.99 -7.50
CA ARG A 92 -11.78 4.61 -7.34
C ARG A 92 -12.60 5.55 -8.20
N GLY A 93 -13.34 4.98 -9.15
CA GLY A 93 -14.26 5.74 -9.97
C GLY A 93 -15.36 6.32 -9.11
N TYR A 94 -15.72 7.57 -9.39
CA TYR A 94 -16.80 8.26 -8.71
C TYR A 94 -17.68 8.96 -9.75
N SER A 95 -18.97 8.65 -9.69
CA SER A 95 -20.00 9.26 -10.53
C SER A 95 -20.92 10.08 -9.62
N PRO A 96 -20.98 11.41 -9.79
CA PRO A 96 -21.76 12.27 -8.91
C PRO A 96 -23.27 11.98 -9.09
N PRO A 97 -24.03 11.76 -7.99
CA PRO A 97 -25.48 11.70 -8.07
C PRO A 97 -26.08 13.05 -8.46
N LYS A 98 -27.28 13.06 -9.06
CA LYS A 98 -27.95 14.32 -9.42
C LYS A 98 -28.31 15.18 -8.19
N ASN A 99 -28.55 14.53 -7.06
CA ASN A 99 -29.04 15.14 -5.83
C ASN A 99 -27.92 15.47 -4.83
N VAL A 100 -26.66 15.62 -5.29
CA VAL A 100 -25.52 15.93 -4.40
C VAL A 100 -25.80 17.20 -3.59
N ARG A 101 -26.31 18.25 -4.24
CA ARG A 101 -26.57 19.55 -3.61
C ARG A 101 -27.58 19.45 -2.45
N GLU A 102 -28.71 18.81 -2.70
CA GLU A 102 -29.81 18.67 -1.71
C GLU A 102 -29.38 17.83 -0.50
N ARG A 103 -28.63 16.74 -0.76
CA ARG A 103 -28.11 15.87 0.30
C ARG A 103 -27.07 16.57 1.15
N LEU A 104 -26.13 17.26 0.50
CA LEU A 104 -25.09 18.01 1.19
C LEU A 104 -25.69 19.14 2.04
N GLU A 105 -26.71 19.84 1.52
CA GLU A 105 -27.46 20.83 2.31
C GLU A 105 -28.08 20.21 3.58
N THR A 106 -28.69 19.04 3.45
CA THR A 106 -29.29 18.31 4.58
C THR A 106 -28.25 17.93 5.63
N LEU A 107 -27.09 17.42 5.18
CA LEU A 107 -25.97 17.06 6.04
C LEU A 107 -25.36 18.26 6.78
N VAL A 108 -25.17 19.38 6.08
CA VAL A 108 -24.63 20.61 6.66
C VAL A 108 -25.62 21.17 7.69
N LYS A 109 -26.92 21.18 7.38
CA LYS A 109 -27.97 21.60 8.33
C LYS A 109 -28.02 20.73 9.58
N GLU A 110 -27.80 19.42 9.45
CA GLU A 110 -27.77 18.53 10.61
C GLU A 110 -26.63 18.84 11.59
N VAL A 111 -25.47 19.29 11.08
CA VAL A 111 -24.28 19.56 11.91
C VAL A 111 -24.17 21.02 12.37
N TYR A 112 -24.47 21.97 11.47
CA TYR A 112 -24.33 23.41 11.71
C TYR A 112 -25.67 24.12 12.06
N GLY A 113 -26.79 23.42 11.95
CA GLY A 113 -28.14 23.97 12.13
C GLY A 113 -28.70 24.67 10.89
N ASP A 114 -29.96 25.10 10.98
CA ASP A 114 -30.65 25.82 9.92
C ASP A 114 -29.99 27.18 9.68
N SER A 115 -29.19 27.27 8.61
CA SER A 115 -28.65 28.53 8.11
C SER A 115 -29.04 28.69 6.65
N SER A 116 -29.50 29.90 6.30
CA SER A 116 -30.03 30.22 4.97
C SER A 116 -29.00 30.00 3.86
N ASP A 117 -27.73 30.29 4.14
CA ASP A 117 -26.64 30.28 3.15
C ASP A 117 -25.56 29.27 3.55
N TRP A 118 -25.87 27.98 3.41
CA TRP A 118 -24.95 26.89 3.75
C TRP A 118 -23.72 26.84 2.83
N THR A 119 -23.83 27.37 1.61
CA THR A 119 -22.78 27.35 0.59
C THR A 119 -21.60 28.26 0.94
N GLU A 120 -21.88 29.48 1.42
CA GLU A 120 -20.86 30.47 1.79
C GLU A 120 -20.32 30.29 3.21
N LYS A 121 -20.90 29.34 3.97
CA LYS A 121 -20.54 29.14 5.36
C LYS A 121 -19.10 28.60 5.48
N PRO A 122 -18.23 29.27 6.25
CA PRO A 122 -16.86 28.80 6.45
C PRO A 122 -16.83 27.60 7.41
N LEU A 123 -16.12 26.55 7.00
CA LEU A 123 -15.86 25.32 7.76
C LEU A 123 -14.62 25.50 8.67
N THR A 124 -14.62 26.56 9.49
CA THR A 124 -13.45 26.93 10.31
C THR A 124 -13.21 25.97 11.48
N ASP A 125 -14.28 25.47 12.11
CA ASP A 125 -14.16 24.54 13.24
C ASP A 125 -13.75 23.13 12.73
N PRO A 126 -12.55 22.64 13.11
CA PRO A 126 -12.06 21.34 12.66
C PRO A 126 -12.97 20.17 13.05
N LEU A 127 -13.64 20.24 14.21
CA LEU A 127 -14.49 19.15 14.69
C LEU A 127 -15.80 19.05 13.90
N LEU A 128 -16.42 20.20 13.60
CA LEU A 128 -17.63 20.25 12.78
C LEU A 128 -17.31 19.92 11.32
N LYS A 129 -16.20 20.43 10.79
CA LYS A 129 -15.69 20.06 9.46
C LYS A 129 -15.50 18.55 9.35
N PHE A 130 -14.82 17.93 10.32
CA PHE A 130 -14.63 16.49 10.35
C PHE A 130 -15.97 15.73 10.33
N LYS A 131 -16.95 16.12 11.16
CA LYS A 131 -18.26 15.47 11.20
C LYS A 131 -19.02 15.56 9.87
N VAL A 132 -19.02 16.73 9.23
CA VAL A 132 -19.69 16.91 7.92
C VAL A 132 -19.01 16.06 6.86
N LEU A 133 -17.69 16.13 6.76
CA LEU A 133 -16.94 15.40 5.73
C LEU A 133 -17.09 13.88 5.90
N THR A 134 -17.01 13.36 7.12
CA THR A 134 -17.23 11.92 7.39
C THR A 134 -18.62 11.46 6.95
N LYS A 135 -19.67 12.24 7.24
CA LYS A 135 -21.03 11.92 6.77
C LYS A 135 -21.14 11.99 5.25
N CYS A 136 -20.49 12.96 4.60
CA CYS A 136 -20.46 13.04 3.14
C CYS A 136 -19.77 11.82 2.52
N GLU A 137 -18.65 11.36 3.09
CA GLU A 137 -17.96 10.16 2.61
C GLU A 137 -18.84 8.90 2.75
N GLU A 138 -19.59 8.80 3.85
CA GLU A 138 -20.53 7.70 4.09
C GLU A 138 -21.71 7.72 3.10
N GLU A 139 -22.28 8.89 2.81
CA GLU A 139 -23.42 9.03 1.89
C GLU A 139 -23.04 8.83 0.41
N PHE A 140 -21.92 9.42 -0.02
CA PHE A 140 -21.50 9.39 -1.43
C PHE A 140 -20.56 8.21 -1.75
N GLY A 141 -19.98 7.56 -0.74
CA GLY A 141 -19.01 6.49 -0.91
C GLY A 141 -17.70 6.95 -1.56
N HIS A 142 -17.43 8.25 -1.57
CA HIS A 142 -16.24 8.86 -2.16
C HIS A 142 -15.33 9.43 -1.07
N THR A 143 -14.14 8.86 -0.95
CA THR A 143 -13.15 9.21 0.06
C THR A 143 -12.37 10.46 -0.33
N ILE A 144 -12.23 11.39 0.60
CA ILE A 144 -11.52 12.65 0.41
C ILE A 144 -10.02 12.43 0.64
N SER A 145 -9.21 13.01 -0.24
CA SER A 145 -7.75 12.95 -0.10
C SER A 145 -7.25 13.97 0.93
N ASN A 146 -6.17 13.65 1.64
CA ASN A 146 -5.55 14.60 2.59
C ASN A 146 -5.15 15.92 1.90
N THR A 147 -4.71 15.82 0.64
CA THR A 147 -4.40 16.99 -0.18
C THR A 147 -5.64 17.78 -0.57
N SER A 148 -6.84 17.22 -0.63
CA SER A 148 -8.06 17.99 -0.92
C SER A 148 -8.63 18.68 0.32
N LEU A 149 -8.29 18.22 1.53
CA LEU A 149 -8.83 18.78 2.77
C LEU A 149 -8.46 20.25 3.00
N HIS A 150 -7.31 20.69 2.50
CA HIS A 150 -6.86 22.09 2.65
C HIS A 150 -7.63 23.07 1.74
N ASP A 151 -8.13 22.59 0.60
CA ASP A 151 -8.91 23.39 -0.35
C ASP A 151 -10.36 23.58 0.13
N MET A 152 -10.86 22.66 0.96
CA MET A 152 -12.25 22.66 1.45
C MET A 152 -12.45 23.64 2.62
N ASN A 153 -12.61 24.92 2.35
CA ASN A 153 -12.83 25.94 3.38
C ASN A 153 -14.29 26.33 3.54
N THR A 154 -15.10 26.15 2.50
CA THR A 154 -16.52 26.51 2.47
C THR A 154 -17.38 25.33 2.04
N GLY A 155 -18.70 25.42 2.28
CA GLY A 155 -19.65 24.43 1.77
C GLY A 155 -19.66 24.34 0.24
N ALA A 156 -19.36 25.44 -0.46
CA ALA A 156 -19.19 25.48 -1.91
C ALA A 156 -18.04 24.59 -2.38
N ASP A 157 -16.88 24.69 -1.73
CA ASP A 157 -15.70 23.91 -2.11
C ASP A 157 -15.95 22.40 -1.97
N VAL A 158 -16.69 22.01 -0.92
CA VAL A 158 -17.08 20.61 -0.70
C VAL A 158 -18.07 20.16 -1.78
N LEU A 159 -19.04 21.01 -2.15
CA LEU A 159 -19.98 20.74 -3.23
C LEU A 159 -19.25 20.52 -4.57
N ASP A 160 -18.32 21.41 -4.92
CA ASP A 160 -17.55 21.33 -6.16
C ASP A 160 -16.71 20.04 -6.23
N PHE A 161 -16.13 19.63 -5.10
CA PHE A 161 -15.43 18.35 -5.00
C PHE A 161 -16.34 17.16 -5.31
N PHE A 162 -17.52 17.07 -4.68
CA PHE A 162 -18.46 15.97 -4.90
C PHE A 162 -19.24 16.05 -6.21
N LEU A 163 -19.23 17.19 -6.90
CA LEU A 163 -19.75 17.31 -8.27
C LEU A 163 -18.72 16.86 -9.31
N THR A 164 -17.43 16.85 -8.97
CA THR A 164 -16.36 16.48 -9.89
C THR A 164 -16.31 14.95 -10.08
N PRO A 165 -16.56 14.43 -11.29
CA PRO A 165 -16.49 12.99 -11.54
C PRO A 165 -15.03 12.51 -11.58
N VAL A 166 -14.78 11.32 -11.03
CA VAL A 166 -13.47 10.66 -11.07
C VAL A 166 -13.55 9.42 -11.94
N ARG A 167 -12.66 9.31 -12.93
CA ARG A 167 -12.57 8.12 -13.78
C ARG A 167 -11.71 7.05 -13.11
N ASP A 168 -12.18 5.81 -13.11
CA ASP A 168 -11.43 4.62 -12.71
C ASP A 168 -10.58 4.04 -13.84
N THR A 169 -10.96 4.31 -15.08
CA THR A 169 -10.36 3.75 -16.27
C THR A 169 -9.03 4.42 -16.62
N THR A 170 -8.13 3.62 -17.19
CA THR A 170 -6.89 4.16 -17.76
C THR A 170 -7.14 4.75 -19.13
N ALA A 171 -6.32 5.72 -19.54
CA ALA A 171 -6.42 6.30 -20.89
C ALA A 171 -6.34 5.22 -22.01
N TYR A 172 -5.59 4.15 -21.77
CA TYR A 172 -5.48 3.02 -22.71
C TYR A 172 -6.80 2.25 -22.85
N GLU A 173 -7.49 2.00 -21.75
CA GLU A 173 -8.81 1.36 -21.75
C GLU A 173 -9.88 2.24 -22.38
N ASP A 174 -9.82 3.56 -22.16
CA ASP A 174 -10.75 4.51 -22.77
C ASP A 174 -10.57 4.59 -24.28
N LEU A 175 -9.32 4.62 -24.77
CA LEU A 175 -9.03 4.61 -26.21
C LEU A 175 -9.56 3.35 -26.89
N ALA A 176 -9.52 2.20 -26.21
CA ALA A 176 -10.02 0.94 -26.76
C ALA A 176 -11.55 0.90 -26.89
N LYS A 177 -12.28 1.79 -26.19
CA LYS A 177 -13.75 1.88 -26.26
C LYS A 177 -14.24 2.82 -27.37
N LEU A 178 -13.36 3.64 -27.94
CA LEU A 178 -13.70 4.56 -29.03
C LEU A 178 -13.90 3.81 -30.34
N ASP A 179 -14.56 4.45 -31.30
CA ASP A 179 -14.66 3.93 -32.66
C ASP A 179 -13.30 4.07 -33.37
N LEU A 180 -12.54 2.97 -33.39
CA LEU A 180 -11.18 2.95 -33.91
C LEU A 180 -11.19 2.79 -35.44
N PRO A 181 -10.26 3.44 -36.15
CA PRO A 181 -10.13 3.22 -37.59
C PRO A 181 -9.78 1.75 -37.87
N ARG A 182 -10.24 1.22 -39.01
CA ARG A 182 -10.16 -0.22 -39.34
C ARG A 182 -8.74 -0.81 -39.26
N ASN A 183 -7.71 0.01 -39.45
CA ASN A 183 -6.30 -0.39 -39.41
C ASN A 183 -5.67 -0.31 -38.01
N LEU A 184 -6.41 0.11 -36.98
CA LEU A 184 -5.92 0.23 -35.62
C LEU A 184 -6.59 -0.80 -34.71
N HIS A 185 -5.79 -1.68 -34.12
CA HIS A 185 -6.24 -2.68 -33.16
C HIS A 185 -5.48 -2.53 -31.84
N ILE A 186 -6.21 -2.30 -30.75
CA ILE A 186 -5.67 -2.17 -29.40
C ILE A 186 -5.85 -3.50 -28.66
N GLN A 187 -4.79 -4.00 -28.01
CA GLN A 187 -4.81 -5.25 -27.24
C GLN A 187 -4.78 -4.94 -25.74
N LEU A 188 -5.95 -4.93 -25.09
CA LEU A 188 -6.08 -4.62 -23.66
C LEU A 188 -5.38 -5.65 -22.76
N GLU A 189 -5.49 -6.93 -23.11
CA GLU A 189 -4.86 -7.97 -22.33
C GLU A 189 -3.40 -8.16 -22.76
N PRO A 190 -2.42 -7.92 -21.88
CA PRO A 190 -1.03 -8.15 -22.23
C PRO A 190 -0.81 -9.65 -22.41
N LYS A 191 -0.55 -10.06 -23.65
CA LYS A 191 -0.21 -11.45 -23.96
C LYS A 191 1.23 -11.72 -23.54
N ARG A 192 1.40 -12.58 -22.53
CA ARG A 192 2.73 -13.06 -22.13
C ARG A 192 3.10 -14.26 -23.00
N PHE A 193 4.26 -14.19 -23.66
CA PHE A 193 4.82 -15.32 -24.38
C PHE A 193 5.26 -16.41 -23.41
N HIS A 194 4.74 -17.62 -23.60
CA HIS A 194 5.13 -18.81 -22.86
C HIS A 194 5.63 -19.85 -23.85
N PRO A 195 6.84 -20.40 -23.68
CA PRO A 195 7.48 -21.22 -24.70
C PRO A 195 6.69 -22.49 -25.04
N GLU A 196 5.95 -23.04 -24.08
CA GLU A 196 5.15 -24.26 -24.30
C GLU A 196 3.76 -23.99 -24.90
N THR A 197 3.25 -22.77 -24.78
CA THR A 197 1.85 -22.44 -25.15
C THR A 197 1.79 -21.54 -26.39
N ASP A 198 2.88 -20.86 -26.73
CA ASP A 198 2.86 -19.90 -27.81
C ASP A 198 3.02 -20.54 -29.20
N THR A 199 1.94 -20.50 -29.97
CA THR A 199 1.90 -20.93 -31.37
C THR A 199 2.51 -19.88 -32.32
N LYS A 200 2.50 -18.58 -31.95
CA LYS A 200 2.84 -17.50 -32.90
C LYS A 200 4.33 -17.44 -33.24
N PHE A 201 5.20 -17.68 -32.27
CA PHE A 201 6.65 -17.61 -32.45
C PHE A 201 7.34 -18.97 -32.26
N GLY A 202 6.60 -20.07 -32.41
CA GLY A 202 7.15 -21.43 -32.28
C GLY A 202 7.79 -21.69 -30.90
N GLY A 203 7.25 -21.09 -29.85
CA GLY A 203 7.79 -21.18 -28.50
C GLY A 203 9.05 -20.34 -28.21
N ILE A 204 9.52 -19.52 -29.17
CA ILE A 204 10.65 -18.61 -28.94
C ILE A 204 10.16 -17.40 -28.15
N SER A 205 10.54 -17.34 -26.88
CA SER A 205 10.28 -16.19 -26.00
C SER A 205 11.29 -15.06 -26.26
N ALA A 206 10.92 -13.82 -25.95
CA ALA A 206 11.80 -12.64 -26.03
C ALA A 206 13.08 -12.75 -25.17
N PHE A 207 13.12 -13.69 -24.22
CA PHE A 207 14.27 -13.96 -23.35
C PHE A 207 14.70 -15.44 -23.46
N PRO A 208 15.33 -15.86 -24.57
CA PRO A 208 15.78 -17.23 -24.72
C PRO A 208 16.89 -17.55 -23.70
N GLY A 209 16.90 -18.76 -23.15
CA GLY A 209 17.92 -19.19 -22.18
C GLY A 209 17.75 -18.63 -20.76
N ARG A 210 16.71 -17.84 -20.49
CA ARG A 210 16.44 -17.25 -19.17
C ARG A 210 15.12 -17.74 -18.58
N ASP A 211 15.09 -17.82 -17.26
CA ASP A 211 13.86 -18.05 -16.51
C ASP A 211 12.92 -16.83 -16.61
N THR A 212 11.62 -17.10 -16.74
CA THR A 212 10.59 -16.05 -16.69
C THR A 212 9.82 -16.14 -15.36
N ILE A 213 10.41 -15.59 -14.31
CA ILE A 213 9.82 -15.62 -12.96
C ILE A 213 8.77 -14.52 -12.83
N VAL A 214 7.59 -14.85 -12.31
CA VAL A 214 6.55 -13.87 -11.97
C VAL A 214 6.62 -13.60 -10.47
N THR A 215 7.26 -12.48 -10.10
CA THR A 215 7.57 -12.16 -8.70
C THR A 215 6.36 -11.68 -7.92
N SER A 216 5.59 -10.74 -8.48
CA SER A 216 4.48 -10.07 -7.78
C SER A 216 3.34 -11.03 -7.39
N ILE A 217 2.74 -10.80 -6.21
CA ILE A 217 1.63 -11.60 -5.70
C ILE A 217 0.42 -11.54 -6.64
N LYS A 218 0.09 -10.35 -7.16
CA LYS A 218 -1.03 -10.12 -8.09
C LYS A 218 -0.84 -10.93 -9.38
N TYR A 219 0.31 -10.82 -10.02
CA TYR A 219 0.54 -11.45 -11.33
C TYR A 219 0.91 -12.92 -11.25
N ARG A 220 1.42 -13.42 -10.12
CA ARG A 220 1.79 -14.84 -9.95
C ARG A 220 0.61 -15.78 -10.17
N LYS A 221 -0.62 -15.34 -9.87
CA LYS A 221 -1.84 -16.11 -10.14
C LYS A 221 -2.28 -16.02 -11.60
N LYS A 222 -2.14 -14.84 -12.22
CA LYS A 222 -2.59 -14.59 -13.59
C LYS A 222 -1.67 -15.22 -14.64
N TYR A 223 -0.35 -15.19 -14.40
CA TYR A 223 0.64 -15.67 -15.36
C TYR A 223 1.49 -16.79 -14.77
N LYS A 224 1.66 -17.86 -15.56
CA LYS A 224 2.60 -18.92 -15.26
C LYS A 224 4.01 -18.44 -15.55
N GLY A 225 4.90 -18.65 -14.59
CA GLY A 225 6.33 -18.51 -14.82
C GLY A 225 6.88 -19.74 -15.55
N TYR A 226 7.93 -19.56 -16.33
CA TYR A 226 8.63 -20.64 -16.99
C TYR A 226 10.06 -20.77 -16.48
N LYS A 227 10.50 -22.00 -16.22
CA LYS A 227 11.87 -22.34 -15.87
C LYS A 227 12.57 -22.91 -17.10
N TRP A 228 13.61 -22.24 -17.54
CA TRP A 228 14.36 -22.66 -18.71
C TRP A 228 15.17 -23.91 -18.38
N LYS A 229 15.00 -24.96 -19.20
CA LYS A 229 15.83 -26.15 -19.11
C LYS A 229 16.99 -26.00 -20.10
N PRO A 230 18.25 -25.89 -19.64
CA PRO A 230 19.36 -25.91 -20.56
C PRO A 230 19.34 -27.23 -21.34
N LYS A 231 19.48 -27.16 -22.67
CA LYS A 231 19.81 -28.36 -23.44
C LYS A 231 21.15 -28.85 -22.93
N GLN A 232 21.24 -30.12 -22.55
CA GLN A 232 22.50 -30.76 -22.15
C GLN A 232 23.55 -30.43 -23.21
N PRO A 233 24.67 -29.78 -22.87
CA PRO A 233 25.75 -29.59 -23.82
C PRO A 233 26.31 -30.97 -24.16
N TYR A 234 26.03 -31.42 -25.38
CA TYR A 234 26.68 -32.54 -26.08
C TYR A 234 27.20 -33.65 -25.16
N PHE A 235 26.36 -34.65 -24.86
CA PHE A 235 26.93 -35.97 -24.58
C PHE A 235 27.57 -36.45 -25.89
N TYR A 236 28.90 -36.46 -25.95
CA TYR A 236 29.61 -37.31 -26.89
C TYR A 236 29.25 -38.74 -26.50
N THR A 237 28.32 -39.35 -27.24
CA THR A 237 28.20 -40.81 -27.23
C THR A 237 29.46 -41.37 -27.87
N PRO A 238 30.22 -42.24 -27.19
CA PRO A 238 31.41 -42.87 -27.74
C PRO A 238 31.09 -43.75 -28.95
#